data_AF-A0A7C5ARB2-F1
#
_entry.id   AF-A0A7C5ARB2-F1
#
_cell.length_a   1.000
_cell.length_b   1.000
_cell.length_c   1.000
_cell.angle_alpha   90.00
_cell.angle_beta   90.00
_cell.angle_gamma   90.00
#
_symmetry.space_group_name_H-M   'P 1'
#
loop_
_entity.id
_entity.type
_entity.pdbx_description
1 polymer ?
#
loop_
_entity_poly.entity_id
_entity_poly.type
_entity_poly.pdbx_seq_one_letter_code
_entity_poly.pdbx_strand_id
1 'polypeptide(L)' 'MSGIRVIPVGMLRQYVGEQETLVLDEAWAGRSVREMLDALGIPSALVGGVFAGGALVQKDYRLQEGDEIRLIALLGGG' A
#
# COMPACT_ATOMS: atom_id res chain seq x y z
N MET A 1 -7.51 -6.96 17.63
CA MET A 1 -7.77 -7.01 16.18
C MET A 1 -6.80 -6.03 15.55
N SER A 2 -5.70 -6.54 14.99
CA SER A 2 -4.63 -5.70 14.44
C SER A 2 -4.74 -5.74 12.92
N GLY A 3 -5.41 -4.77 12.31
CA GLY A 3 -5.50 -4.69 10.85
C GLY A 3 -4.15 -4.38 10.17
N ILE A 4 -4.12 -4.46 8.84
CA ILE A 4 -2.98 -3.99 8.04
C ILE A 4 -3.16 -2.49 7.80
N ARG A 5 -2.17 -1.68 8.16
CA ARG A 5 -2.18 -0.23 7.99
C ARG A 5 -1.55 0.14 6.66
N VAL A 6 -2.30 0.80 5.79
CA VAL A 6 -1.80 1.29 4.48
C VAL A 6 -1.69 2.80 4.52
N ILE A 7 -0.51 3.32 4.17
CA ILE A 7 -0.18 4.75 4.20
C ILE A 7 0.20 5.18 2.78
N PRO A 8 -0.77 5.67 1.99
CA PRO A 8 -0.47 6.26 0.69
C PRO A 8 0.15 7.66 0.87
N VAL A 9 1.23 7.91 0.14
CA VAL A 9 1.96 9.17 0.20
C VAL A 9 1.75 9.99 -1.06
N GLY A 10 1.60 11.30 -0.89
CA GLY A 10 1.46 12.26 -1.98
C GLY A 10 0.21 11.98 -2.82
N MET A 11 0.38 11.97 -4.14
CA MET A 11 -0.73 11.79 -5.09
C MET A 11 -1.49 10.48 -4.94
N LEU A 12 -0.95 9.46 -4.25
CA LEU A 12 -1.66 8.18 -4.08
C LEU A 12 -2.87 8.28 -3.12
N ARG A 13 -2.95 9.34 -2.30
CA ARG A 13 -4.07 9.58 -1.40
C ARG A 13 -5.41 9.76 -2.13
N GLN A 14 -5.39 10.27 -3.35
CA GLN A 14 -6.59 10.48 -4.17
C GLN A 14 -7.37 9.19 -4.45
N TYR A 15 -6.69 8.03 -4.47
CA TYR A 15 -7.30 6.74 -4.72
C TYR A 15 -8.02 6.16 -3.50
N VAL A 16 -7.72 6.67 -2.31
CA VAL A 16 -8.32 6.23 -1.04
C VAL A 16 -9.18 7.32 -0.40
N GLY A 17 -9.73 8.24 -1.21
CA GLY A 17 -10.58 9.33 -0.74
C GLY A 17 -9.84 10.35 0.15
N GLU A 18 -8.58 10.66 -0.19
CA GLU A 18 -7.72 11.61 0.53
C GLU A 18 -7.38 11.21 1.98
N GLN A 19 -7.59 9.93 2.33
CA GLN A 19 -7.21 9.42 3.65
C GLN A 19 -5.69 9.34 3.81
N GLU A 20 -5.19 9.80 4.96
CA GLU A 20 -3.76 9.67 5.29
C GLU A 20 -3.35 8.23 5.60
N THR A 21 -4.30 7.43 6.07
CA THR A 21 -4.10 6.04 6.45
C THR A 21 -5.40 5.27 6.31
N LEU A 22 -5.32 4.10 5.68
CA LEU A 22 -6.38 3.12 5.60
C LEU A 22 -6.03 1.94 6.51
N VAL A 23 -7.03 1.34 7.15
CA VAL A 23 -6.86 0.07 7.88
C VAL A 23 -7.64 -0.99 7.15
N LEU A 24 -6.94 -1.99 6.63
CA LEU A 24 -7.51 -3.18 6.02
C LEU A 24 -7.76 -4.24 7.11
N ASP A 25 -8.82 -5.03 6.92
CA ASP A 25 -9.12 -6.14 7.82
C ASP A 25 -8.09 -7.28 7.73
N GLU A 26 -8.19 -8.24 8.66
CA GLU A 26 -7.31 -9.40 8.75
C GLU A 26 -7.45 -10.38 7.56
N ALA A 27 -8.53 -10.32 6.78
CA ALA A 27 -8.73 -11.18 5.61
C ALA A 27 -7.82 -10.79 4.42
N TRP A 28 -7.10 -9.68 4.54
CA TRP A 28 -6.03 -9.27 3.63
C TRP A 28 -4.70 -9.96 3.90
N ALA A 29 -4.51 -10.56 5.08
CA ALA A 29 -3.28 -11.30 5.37
C ALA A 29 -3.08 -12.45 4.35
N GLY A 30 -1.84 -12.64 3.92
CA GLY A 30 -1.44 -13.59 2.90
C GLY A 30 -1.66 -13.14 1.46
N ARG A 31 -2.46 -12.09 1.21
CA ARG A 31 -2.60 -11.48 -0.12
C ARG A 31 -1.37 -10.64 -0.46
N SER A 32 -1.09 -10.50 -1.74
CA SER A 32 0.00 -9.67 -2.22
C SER A 32 -0.34 -8.18 -2.17
N VAL A 33 0.69 -7.35 -2.06
CA VAL A 33 0.56 -5.89 -2.24
C VAL A 33 -0.07 -5.56 -3.59
N ARG A 34 0.23 -6.32 -4.66
CA ARG A 34 -0.39 -6.11 -5.98
C ARG A 34 -1.91 -6.24 -5.94
N GLU A 35 -2.42 -7.32 -5.33
CA GLU A 35 -3.87 -7.52 -5.18
C GLU A 35 -4.53 -6.39 -4.36
N MET A 36 -3.83 -5.89 -3.34
CA MET A 36 -4.27 -4.73 -2.56
C MET A 36 -4.34 -3.46 -3.41
N LEU A 37 -3.31 -3.18 -4.21
CA LEU A 37 -3.31 -2.01 -5.10
C LEU A 37 -4.46 -2.07 -6.10
N ASP A 38 -4.68 -3.23 -6.72
CA ASP A 38 -5.75 -3.43 -7.69
C ASP A 38 -7.14 -3.21 -7.06
N ALA A 39 -7.36 -3.71 -5.84
CA ALA A 39 -8.63 -3.53 -5.12
C ALA A 39 -8.86 -2.09 -4.64
N LEU A 40 -7.80 -1.36 -4.29
CA LEU A 40 -7.88 0.07 -3.97
C LEU A 40 -7.96 0.96 -5.22
N GLY A 41 -7.92 0.38 -6.42
CA GLY A 41 -7.91 1.10 -7.68
C GLY A 41 -6.64 1.92 -7.89
N ILE A 42 -5.55 1.62 -7.18
CA ILE A 42 -4.26 2.30 -7.30
C ILE A 42 -3.48 1.65 -8.44
N PRO A 43 -3.18 2.36 -9.54
CA PRO A 43 -2.39 1.81 -10.63
C PRO A 43 -0.98 1.45 -10.13
N SER A 44 -0.60 0.18 -10.24
CA SER A 44 0.71 -0.29 -9.75
C SER A 44 1.91 0.41 -10.42
N ALA A 45 1.72 0.96 -11.62
CA ALA A 45 2.71 1.76 -12.33
C ALA A 45 2.99 3.13 -11.67
N LEU A 46 2.03 3.67 -10.92
CA LEU A 46 2.19 4.92 -10.17
C LEU A 46 2.83 4.71 -8.79
N VAL A 47 3.02 3.47 -8.36
CA VAL A 47 3.69 3.15 -7.09
C VAL A 47 5.16 2.86 -7.36
N GLY A 48 6.01 3.84 -7.05
CA GLY A 48 7.47 3.76 -7.21
C GLY A 48 8.15 2.93 -6.12
N GLY A 49 7.55 2.85 -4.91
CA GLY A 49 8.08 2.05 -3.83
C GLY A 49 7.00 1.56 -2.86
N VAL A 50 7.21 0.37 -2.31
CA VAL A 50 6.39 -0.23 -1.26
C VAL A 50 7.29 -0.54 -0.08
N PHE A 51 6.95 -0.04 1.10
CA PHE A 51 7.71 -0.31 2.31
C PHE A 51 6.84 -1.05 3.31
N ALA A 52 7.30 -2.21 3.77
CA ALA A 52 6.68 -2.98 4.85
C ALA A 52 7.61 -2.93 6.07
N GLY A 53 7.14 -2.36 7.19
CA GLY A 53 7.96 -2.22 8.39
C GLY A 53 9.27 -1.43 8.17
N GLY A 54 9.27 -0.49 7.21
CA GLY A 54 10.43 0.33 6.85
C GLY A 54 11.40 -0.29 5.83
N ALA A 55 11.22 -1.56 5.44
CA ALA A 55 12.02 -2.20 4.40
C ALA A 55 11.36 -2.05 3.02
N LEU A 56 12.14 -1.71 1.99
CA LEU A 56 11.66 -1.71 0.60
C LEU A 56 11.38 -3.15 0.17
N VAL A 57 10.14 -3.43 -0.23
CA VAL A 57 9.69 -4.73 -0.68
C VAL A 57 9.13 -4.67 -2.10
N GLN A 58 9.05 -5.82 -2.76
CA GLN A 58 8.41 -5.95 -4.06
C GLN A 58 6.88 -6.08 -3.93
N LYS A 59 6.17 -5.89 -5.04
CA LYS A 59 4.69 -5.91 -5.06
C LYS A 59 4.08 -7.32 -4.91
N ASP A 60 4.90 -8.36 -4.98
CA ASP A 60 4.54 -9.75 -4.66
C ASP A 60 4.66 -10.06 -3.16
N TYR A 61 5.18 -9.12 -2.35
CA TYR A 61 5.19 -9.23 -0.90
C TYR A 61 3.80 -9.55 -0.37
N ARG A 62 3.73 -10.57 0.49
CA ARG A 62 2.49 -11.03 1.12
C ARG A 62 2.28 -10.30 2.44
N LEU A 63 1.18 -9.57 2.50
CA LEU A 63 0.74 -8.83 3.67
C LEU A 63 0.61 -9.75 4.90
N GLN A 64 1.01 -9.24 6.06
CA GLN A 64 0.89 -9.91 7.35
C GLN A 64 0.01 -9.08 8.29
N GLU A 65 -0.63 -9.75 9.24
CA GLU A 65 -1.37 -9.05 10.28
C GLU A 65 -0.46 -8.05 11.03
N GLY A 66 -0.96 -6.83 11.23
CA GLY A 66 -0.21 -5.76 11.90
C GLY A 66 0.83 -5.05 11.03
N ASP A 67 0.95 -5.39 9.75
CA ASP A 67 1.85 -4.67 8.84
C ASP A 67 1.51 -3.18 8.74
N GLU A 68 2.55 -2.35 8.65
CA GLU A 68 2.45 -1.00 8.13
C GLU A 68 3.07 -0.95 6.72
N ILE A 69 2.20 -0.75 5.72
CA ILE A 69 2.54 -0.67 4.32
C ILE A 69 2.51 0.79 3.86
N ARG A 70 3.68 1.36 3.58
CA ARG A 70 3.81 2.70 3.03
C ARG A 70 3.97 2.64 1.51
N LEU A 71 3.10 3.34 0.79
CA LEU A 71 3.11 3.41 -0.67
C LEU A 71 3.68 4.77 -1.11
N ILE A 72 4.79 4.74 -1.83
CA ILE A 72 5.44 5.93 -2.35
C ILE A 72 5.12 6.06 -3.84
N ALA A 73 4.59 7.22 -4.23
CA ALA A 73 4.33 7.55 -5.63
C ALA A 73 5.63 7.50 -6.44
N LEU A 74 5.54 7.03 -7.68
CA LEU A 74 6.62 7.18 -8.65
C LEU A 74 6.86 8.67 -8.87
N LEU A 75 8.09 9.13 -8.62
CA LEU A 75 8.49 10.48 -8.97
C LEU A 75 8.67 10.53 -10.49
N GLY A 76 7.78 11.23 -11.19
CA GLY A 76 8.05 11.66 -12.56
C GLY A 76 9.17 12.69 -12.52
N GLY A 77 10.32 12.39 -13.12
CA GLY A 77 11.37 13.39 -13.33
C GLY A 77 10.82 14.53 -14.18
N GLY A 78 10.99 15.76 -13.70
CA GLY A 78 10.69 16.97 -14.47
C GLY A 78 11.58 17.13 -15.69
#